data_AF-A0A918U7A2-F1
#
_entry.id   AF-A0A918U7A2-F1
#
_cell.length_a   1.000
_cell.length_b   1.000
_cell.length_c   1.000
_cell.angle_alpha   90.00
_cell.angle_beta   90.00
_cell.angle_gamma   90.00
#
_symmetry.space_group_name_H-M   'P 1'
#
loop_
_entity.id
_entity.type
_entity.pdbx_description
1 polymer ?
#
loop_
_entity_poly.entity_id
_entity_poly.type
_entity_poly.pdbx_seq_one_letter_code
_entity_poly.pdbx_strand_id
1 'polypeptide(L)'
;MQAEYLWYALSAVLVLVGLAGTLVPALPGLPLILGGLVLAAWADGFTHVGAPTIAILALLTAAGMLIDFVAGLLGAKKTGASREALAGAFIGSLVGLFFGIAGVILGPVIGAVAGELAARRTLPQAGRVGIGTFLGFLAGTVAKLGCAFAMLAAFALALLL
;
A
#
# COMPACT_ATOMS: atom_id res chain seq x y z
N MET A 1 -7.33 0.13 33.54
CA MET A 1 -8.49 0.99 33.21
C MET A 1 -8.15 2.19 32.32
N GLN A 2 -7.56 3.32 32.77
CA GLN A 2 -7.38 4.48 31.87
C GLN A 2 -6.42 4.23 30.68
N ALA A 3 -5.34 3.47 30.90
CA ALA A 3 -4.37 3.17 29.85
C ALA A 3 -4.90 2.20 28.77
N GLU A 4 -5.78 1.26 29.12
CA GLU A 4 -6.35 0.29 28.17
C GLU A 4 -7.24 0.98 27.13
N TYR A 5 -8.09 1.92 27.55
CA TYR A 5 -8.91 2.72 26.63
C TYR A 5 -8.06 3.53 25.64
N LEU A 6 -6.89 4.00 26.07
CA LEU A 6 -5.96 4.74 25.22
C LEU A 6 -5.39 3.85 24.10
N TRP A 7 -5.04 2.60 24.41
CA TRP A 7 -4.50 1.65 23.42
C TRP A 7 -5.54 1.26 22.37
N TYR A 8 -6.79 1.01 22.79
CA TYR A 8 -7.88 0.74 21.84
C TYR A 8 -8.21 1.97 20.99
N ALA A 9 -8.22 3.18 21.57
CA ALA A 9 -8.41 4.40 20.81
C ALA A 9 -7.30 4.61 19.77
N LEU A 10 -6.03 4.40 20.16
CA LEU A 10 -4.89 4.49 19.25
C LEU A 10 -4.96 3.44 18.13
N SER A 11 -5.34 2.21 18.47
CA SER A 11 -5.58 1.14 17.48
C SER A 11 -6.63 1.55 16.47
N ALA A 12 -7.78 2.06 16.93
CA ALA A 12 -8.86 2.52 16.06
C ALA A 12 -8.39 3.65 15.14
N VAL A 13 -7.63 4.63 15.67
CA VAL A 13 -7.03 5.70 14.86
C VAL A 13 -6.08 5.14 13.81
N LEU A 14 -5.18 4.21 14.17
CA LEU A 14 -4.26 3.58 13.23
C LEU A 14 -5.00 2.81 12.11
N VAL A 15 -6.06 2.08 12.46
CA VAL A 15 -6.88 1.37 11.48
C VAL A 15 -7.61 2.35 10.56
N LEU A 16 -8.22 3.41 11.09
CA LEU A 16 -8.94 4.41 10.30
C LEU A 16 -8.00 5.18 9.37
N VAL A 17 -6.83 5.61 9.88
CA VAL A 17 -5.81 6.26 9.07
C VAL A 17 -5.24 5.28 8.04
N GLY A 18 -5.05 4.01 8.40
CA GLY A 18 -4.64 2.95 7.48
C GLY A 18 -5.63 2.72 6.36
N LEU A 19 -6.94 2.68 6.66
CA LEU A 19 -8.02 2.57 5.68
C LEU A 19 -8.08 3.79 4.75
N ALA A 20 -8.01 5.00 5.31
CA ALA A 20 -7.92 6.22 4.51
C ALA A 20 -6.66 6.19 3.62
N GLY A 21 -5.54 5.73 4.17
CA GLY A 21 -4.28 5.55 3.45
C GLY A 21 -4.34 4.51 2.35
N THR A 22 -5.15 3.45 2.47
CA THR A 22 -5.33 2.48 1.39
C THR A 22 -6.07 3.03 0.19
N LEU A 23 -6.83 4.12 0.32
CA LEU A 23 -7.46 4.80 -0.82
C LEU A 23 -6.44 5.58 -1.66
N VAL A 24 -5.29 5.89 -1.09
CA VAL A 24 -4.21 6.58 -1.78
C VAL A 24 -3.30 5.54 -2.45
N PRO A 25 -3.13 5.60 -3.78
CA PRO A 25 -2.29 4.64 -4.49
C PRO A 25 -0.83 4.72 -4.02
N ALA A 26 -0.14 3.58 -4.00
CA ALA A 26 1.24 3.41 -3.54
C ALA A 26 1.51 3.72 -2.05
N LEU A 27 0.55 4.28 -1.30
CA LEU A 27 0.73 4.63 0.11
C LEU A 27 0.58 3.40 1.01
N PRO A 28 1.49 3.13 1.96
CA PRO A 28 1.48 1.89 2.75
C PRO A 28 0.38 1.85 3.82
N GLY A 29 -0.91 1.87 3.42
CA GLY A 29 -2.05 1.82 4.33
C GLY A 29 -2.24 0.47 5.03
N LEU A 30 -1.98 -0.66 4.36
CA LEU A 30 -2.13 -2.00 4.98
C LEU A 30 -1.18 -2.21 6.17
N PRO A 31 0.11 -1.82 6.12
CA PRO A 31 0.97 -1.81 7.31
C PRO A 31 0.42 -1.01 8.49
N LEU A 32 -0.25 0.13 8.25
CA LEU A 32 -0.88 0.91 9.31
C LEU A 32 -2.06 0.15 9.92
N ILE A 33 -2.90 -0.48 9.10
CA ILE A 33 -3.99 -1.34 9.58
C ILE A 33 -3.43 -2.48 10.42
N LEU A 34 -2.40 -3.19 9.93
CA LEU A 34 -1.74 -4.26 10.68
C LEU A 34 -1.23 -3.76 12.04
N GLY A 35 -0.55 -2.61 12.07
CA GLY A 35 -0.06 -2.01 13.31
C GLY A 35 -1.18 -1.71 14.30
N GLY A 36 -2.31 -1.17 13.81
CA GLY A 36 -3.50 -0.96 14.63
C GLY A 36 -4.09 -2.25 15.17
N LEU A 37 -4.23 -3.29 14.34
CA LEU A 37 -4.78 -4.58 14.76
C LEU A 37 -3.88 -5.32 15.73
N VAL A 38 -2.56 -5.29 15.51
CA VAL A 38 -1.57 -5.85 16.46
C VAL A 38 -1.62 -5.10 17.79
N LEU A 39 -1.78 -3.79 17.77
CA LEU A 39 -1.92 -2.99 18.99
C LEU A 39 -3.21 -3.34 19.75
N ALA A 40 -4.32 -3.57 19.06
CA ALA A 40 -5.56 -4.05 19.69
C ALA A 40 -5.39 -5.45 20.28
N ALA A 41 -4.75 -6.38 19.55
CA ALA A 41 -4.44 -7.71 20.06
C ALA A 41 -3.55 -7.65 21.31
N TRP A 42 -2.57 -6.75 21.32
CA TRP A 42 -1.70 -6.54 22.47
C TRP A 42 -2.43 -5.93 23.67
N ALA A 43 -3.34 -4.98 23.44
CA ALA A 43 -4.18 -4.40 24.50
C ALA A 43 -5.11 -5.45 25.13
N ASP A 44 -5.54 -6.44 24.36
CA ASP A 44 -6.30 -7.62 24.80
C ASP A 44 -5.39 -8.74 25.37
N GLY A 45 -4.07 -8.52 25.47
CA GLY A 45 -3.13 -9.53 25.98
C GLY A 45 -2.99 -10.77 25.10
N PHE A 46 -3.36 -10.68 23.82
CA PHE A 46 -3.43 -11.78 22.85
C PHE A 46 -4.35 -12.94 23.30
N THR A 47 -5.39 -12.66 24.09
CA THR A 47 -6.30 -13.72 24.57
C THR A 47 -7.16 -14.28 23.46
N HIS A 48 -7.71 -13.43 22.59
CA HIS A 48 -8.54 -13.86 21.45
C HIS A 48 -7.71 -13.91 20.15
N VAL A 49 -6.86 -12.92 19.93
CA VAL A 49 -6.07 -12.79 18.70
C VAL A 49 -4.65 -13.32 18.91
N GLY A 50 -4.43 -14.60 18.59
CA GLY A 50 -3.12 -15.25 18.71
C GLY A 50 -2.19 -15.09 17.51
N ALA A 51 -1.01 -15.70 17.61
CA ALA A 51 0.02 -15.70 16.56
C ALA A 51 -0.46 -16.15 15.16
N PRO A 52 -1.38 -17.15 15.00
CA PRO A 52 -1.88 -17.53 13.69
C PRO A 52 -2.64 -16.40 12.98
N THR A 53 -3.48 -15.66 13.71
CA THR A 53 -4.21 -14.52 13.15
C THR A 53 -3.25 -13.42 12.74
N ILE A 54 -2.28 -13.07 13.60
CA ILE A 54 -1.25 -12.08 13.25
C ILE A 54 -0.45 -12.49 12.00
N ALA A 55 -0.12 -13.78 11.85
CA ALA A 55 0.55 -14.29 10.66
C ALA A 55 -0.31 -14.13 9.40
N ILE A 56 -1.62 -14.41 9.48
CA ILE A 56 -2.56 -14.18 8.38
C ILE A 56 -2.63 -12.69 8.02
N LEU A 57 -2.73 -11.80 9.02
CA LEU A 57 -2.78 -10.36 8.79
C LEU A 57 -1.49 -9.84 8.15
N ALA A 58 -0.33 -10.34 8.59
CA ALA A 58 0.97 -10.00 8.01
C ALA A 58 1.08 -10.49 6.56
N LEU A 59 0.59 -11.71 6.27
CA LEU A 59 0.56 -12.25 4.91
C LEU A 59 -0.35 -11.43 3.99
N LEU A 60 -1.54 -11.06 4.45
CA LEU A 60 -2.47 -10.20 3.69
C LEU A 60 -1.86 -8.81 3.44
N THR A 61 -1.15 -8.27 4.43
CA THR A 61 -0.43 -6.99 4.29
C THR A 61 0.65 -7.09 3.22
N ALA A 62 1.50 -8.12 3.28
CA ALA A 62 2.56 -8.34 2.31
C ALA A 62 2.01 -8.57 0.90
N ALA A 63 0.95 -9.39 0.78
CA ALA A 63 0.29 -9.67 -0.49
C ALA A 63 -0.31 -8.40 -1.10
N GLY A 64 -1.05 -7.61 -0.32
CA GLY A 64 -1.66 -6.37 -0.81
C GLY A 64 -0.64 -5.31 -1.20
N MET A 65 0.46 -5.17 -0.45
CA MET A 65 1.58 -4.30 -0.81
C MET A 65 2.26 -4.75 -2.12
N LEU A 66 2.47 -6.06 -2.28
CA LEU A 66 3.05 -6.62 -3.50
C LEU A 66 2.14 -6.42 -4.70
N ILE A 67 0.84 -6.66 -4.56
CA ILE A 67 -0.14 -6.47 -5.63
C ILE A 67 -0.18 -5.00 -6.06
N ASP A 68 -0.20 -4.06 -5.12
CA ASP A 68 -0.22 -2.62 -5.42
C ASP A 68 1.01 -2.21 -6.24
N PHE A 69 2.19 -2.65 -5.82
CA PHE A 69 3.44 -2.37 -6.50
C PHE A 69 3.52 -3.03 -7.89
N VAL A 70 3.16 -4.31 -7.99
CA VAL A 70 3.15 -5.05 -9.25
C VAL A 70 2.12 -4.47 -10.22
N ALA A 71 0.95 -4.05 -9.75
CA ALA A 71 -0.07 -3.43 -10.59
C ALA A 71 0.43 -2.12 -11.21
N GLY A 72 1.15 -1.27 -10.45
CA GLY A 72 1.82 -0.08 -10.96
C GLY A 72 2.82 -0.40 -12.08
N LEU A 73 3.72 -1.36 -11.84
CA LEU A 73 4.71 -1.80 -12.83
C LEU A 73 4.07 -2.41 -14.08
N LEU A 74 3.03 -3.22 -13.92
CA LEU A 74 2.29 -3.82 -15.03
C LEU A 74 1.53 -2.77 -15.82
N GLY A 75 0.97 -1.75 -15.15
CA GLY A 75 0.35 -0.59 -15.79
C GLY A 75 1.33 0.16 -16.68
N ALA A 76 2.54 0.43 -16.18
CA ALA A 76 3.62 0.98 -17.00
C ALA A 76 3.96 0.05 -18.17
N LYS A 77 4.23 -1.23 -17.90
CA LYS A 77 4.65 -2.23 -18.89
C LYS A 77 3.64 -2.40 -20.03
N LYS A 78 2.33 -2.36 -19.74
CA LYS A 78 1.25 -2.46 -20.74
C LYS A 78 1.27 -1.33 -21.77
N THR A 79 1.90 -0.20 -21.46
CA THR A 79 2.06 0.93 -22.39
C THR A 79 3.33 0.86 -23.23
N GLY A 80 4.11 -0.23 -23.09
CA GLY A 80 5.39 -0.40 -23.77
C GLY A 80 6.57 0.25 -23.05
N ALA A 81 6.47 0.45 -21.73
CA ALA A 81 7.53 1.04 -20.92
C ALA A 81 8.87 0.32 -21.06
N SER A 82 9.95 1.10 -21.08
CA SER A 82 11.32 0.62 -21.09
C SER A 82 11.74 0.06 -19.73
N ARG A 83 12.89 -0.61 -19.67
CA ARG A 83 13.43 -1.11 -18.38
C ARG A 83 13.81 0.04 -17.45
N GLU A 84 14.33 1.11 -18.02
CA GLU A 84 14.70 2.34 -17.34
C GLU A 84 13.47 3.04 -16.76
N ALA A 85 12.33 3.02 -17.45
CA ALA A 85 11.08 3.52 -16.89
C ALA A 85 10.58 2.69 -15.69
N LEU A 86 10.68 1.36 -15.74
CA LEU A 86 10.33 0.51 -14.60
C LEU A 86 11.26 0.76 -13.39
N ALA A 87 12.56 0.88 -13.64
CA ALA A 87 13.54 1.23 -12.61
C ALA A 87 13.30 2.64 -12.06
N GLY A 88 13.00 3.60 -12.95
CA GLY A 88 12.64 4.97 -12.60
C GLY A 88 11.38 5.04 -11.77
N ALA A 89 10.34 4.26 -12.10
CA ALA A 89 9.13 4.15 -11.29
C ALA A 89 9.44 3.63 -9.89
N PHE A 90 10.26 2.59 -9.77
CA PHE A 90 10.67 2.04 -8.47
C PHE A 90 11.45 3.04 -7.62
N ILE A 91 12.48 3.66 -8.20
CA ILE A 91 13.27 4.70 -7.51
C ILE A 91 12.37 5.88 -7.14
N GLY A 92 11.47 6.28 -8.06
CA GLY A 92 10.47 7.31 -7.85
C GLY A 92 9.53 7.00 -6.69
N SER A 93 9.10 5.75 -6.51
CA SER A 93 8.33 5.31 -5.34
C SER A 93 9.10 5.47 -4.03
N LEU A 94 10.39 5.10 -4.03
CA LEU A 94 11.24 5.19 -2.84
C LEU A 94 11.55 6.64 -2.47
N VAL A 95 11.97 7.44 -3.44
CA VAL A 95 12.29 8.86 -3.27
C VAL A 95 11.02 9.64 -2.92
N GLY A 96 9.89 9.29 -3.55
CA GLY A 96 8.59 9.90 -3.32
C GLY A 96 8.12 9.81 -1.86
N LEU A 97 8.53 8.78 -1.13
CA LEU A 97 8.20 8.63 0.30
C LEU A 97 8.72 9.81 1.14
N PHE A 98 9.85 10.42 0.78
CA PHE A 98 10.42 11.57 1.49
C PHE A 98 9.67 12.89 1.23
N PHE A 99 8.83 12.94 0.20
CA PHE A 99 8.01 14.11 -0.16
C PHE A 99 6.55 13.96 0.29
N GLY A 100 6.27 13.01 1.19
CA GLY A 100 4.95 12.77 1.77
C GLY A 100 3.93 12.23 0.76
N ILE A 101 2.64 12.52 0.98
CA ILE A 101 1.52 11.96 0.19
C ILE A 101 1.66 12.30 -1.30
N ALA A 102 1.98 13.56 -1.63
CA ALA A 102 2.15 13.99 -3.01
C ALA A 102 3.31 13.25 -3.69
N GLY A 103 4.42 13.07 -2.97
CA GLY A 103 5.57 12.33 -3.46
C GLY A 103 5.31 10.85 -3.69
N VAL A 104 4.54 10.19 -2.82
CA VAL A 104 4.19 8.77 -2.98
C VAL A 104 3.34 8.53 -4.23
N ILE A 105 2.44 9.45 -4.56
CA ILE A 105 1.58 9.35 -5.75
C ILE A 105 2.35 9.74 -7.02
N LEU A 106 3.04 10.89 -6.98
CA LEU A 106 3.66 11.47 -8.16
C LEU A 106 5.05 10.90 -8.42
N GLY A 107 5.79 10.51 -7.39
CA GLY A 107 7.15 9.97 -7.47
C GLY A 107 7.27 8.80 -8.45
N PRO A 108 6.44 7.74 -8.35
CA PRO A 108 6.47 6.63 -9.30
C PRO A 108 6.16 7.08 -10.73
N VAL A 109 5.20 8.00 -10.92
CA VAL A 109 4.80 8.51 -12.24
C VAL A 109 5.90 9.35 -12.87
N ILE A 110 6.44 10.32 -12.12
CA ILE A 110 7.55 11.18 -12.54
C ILE A 110 8.79 10.33 -12.80
N GLY A 111 9.10 9.39 -11.92
CA GLY A 111 10.20 8.44 -12.08
C GLY A 111 10.06 7.59 -13.33
N ALA A 112 8.86 7.08 -13.62
CA ALA A 112 8.59 6.33 -14.83
C ALA A 112 8.79 7.17 -16.11
N VAL A 113 8.25 8.40 -16.11
CA VAL A 113 8.40 9.35 -17.22
C VAL A 113 9.87 9.72 -17.43
N ALA A 114 10.59 10.03 -16.35
CA ALA A 114 12.01 10.39 -16.40
C ALA A 114 12.87 9.22 -16.88
N GLY A 115 12.59 7.99 -16.41
CA GLY A 115 13.27 6.79 -16.86
C GLY A 115 13.00 6.48 -18.34
N GLU A 116 11.77 6.68 -18.81
CA GLU A 116 11.41 6.50 -20.23
C GLU A 116 12.15 7.53 -21.11
N LEU A 117 12.24 8.78 -20.67
CA LEU A 117 13.01 9.82 -21.39
C LEU A 117 14.51 9.54 -21.38
N ALA A 118 15.06 9.02 -20.27
CA ALA A 118 16.45 8.59 -20.18
C ALA A 118 16.76 7.44 -21.15
N ALA A 119 15.77 6.59 -21.45
CA ALA A 119 15.85 5.57 -22.50
C ALA A 119 15.77 6.12 -23.94
N ARG A 120 15.88 7.45 -24.12
CA ARG A 120 15.79 8.17 -25.40
C ARG A 120 14.48 7.93 -26.16
N ARG A 121 13.40 7.72 -25.41
CA ARG A 121 12.04 7.59 -25.98
C ARG A 121 11.41 8.97 -26.12
N THR A 122 10.34 9.04 -26.91
CA THR A 122 9.68 10.31 -27.22
C THR A 122 8.82 10.79 -26.04
N LEU A 123 8.64 12.10 -25.91
CA LEU A 123 7.76 12.69 -24.88
C LEU A 123 6.33 12.10 -24.85
N PRO A 124 5.66 11.87 -26.01
CA PRO A 124 4.35 11.22 -26.00
C PRO A 124 4.38 9.80 -25.44
N GLN A 125 5.46 9.05 -25.67
CA GLN A 125 5.63 7.71 -25.11
C GLN A 125 5.83 7.78 -23.59
N ALA A 126 6.67 8.69 -23.11
CA ALA A 126 6.89 8.90 -21.68
C ALA A 126 5.59 9.29 -20.95
N GLY A 127 4.78 10.18 -21.53
CA GLY A 127 3.47 10.53 -20.97
C GLY A 127 2.52 9.33 -20.88
N ARG A 128 2.48 8.47 -21.92
CA ARG A 128 1.70 7.22 -21.88
C ARG A 128 2.17 6.29 -20.77
N VAL A 129 3.48 6.15 -20.58
CA VAL A 129 4.06 5.35 -19.50
C VAL A 129 3.69 5.89 -18.12
N GLY A 130 3.72 7.21 -17.93
CA GLY A 130 3.26 7.86 -16.70
C GLY A 130 1.79 7.56 -16.40
N ILE A 131 0.90 7.74 -17.39
CA ILE A 131 -0.53 7.43 -17.26
C ILE A 131 -0.74 5.94 -16.98
N GLY A 132 -0.04 5.06 -17.69
CA GLY A 132 -0.09 3.62 -17.47
C GLY A 132 0.31 3.23 -16.04
N THR A 133 1.37 3.84 -15.52
CA THR A 133 1.83 3.65 -14.14
C THR A 133 0.76 4.07 -13.14
N PHE A 134 0.18 5.27 -13.32
CA PHE A 134 -0.87 5.79 -12.45
C PHE A 134 -2.13 4.91 -12.44
N LEU A 135 -2.61 4.49 -13.63
CA LEU A 135 -3.74 3.58 -13.75
C LEU A 135 -3.43 2.18 -13.16
N GLY A 136 -2.19 1.73 -13.28
CA GLY A 136 -1.71 0.51 -12.64
C GLY A 136 -1.83 0.56 -11.11
N PHE A 137 -1.36 1.64 -10.49
CA PHE A 137 -1.51 1.84 -9.05
C PHE A 137 -2.96 2.01 -8.62
N LEU A 138 -3.80 2.63 -9.45
CA LEU A 138 -5.24 2.72 -9.17
C LEU A 138 -5.91 1.33 -9.17
N ALA A 139 -5.52 0.46 -10.10
CA ALA A 139 -5.97 -0.94 -10.10
C ALA A 139 -5.43 -1.71 -8.88
N GLY A 140 -4.17 -1.47 -8.51
CA GLY A 140 -3.56 -2.01 -7.29
C GLY A 140 -4.31 -1.63 -6.02
N THR A 141 -4.75 -0.38 -5.95
CA THR A 141 -5.55 0.18 -4.84
C THR A 141 -6.85 -0.59 -4.63
N VAL A 142 -7.54 -0.99 -5.70
CA VAL A 142 -8.78 -1.79 -5.59
C VAL A 142 -8.50 -3.16 -4.96
N ALA A 143 -7.46 -3.85 -5.42
CA ALA A 143 -7.09 -5.14 -4.84
C ALA A 143 -6.63 -5.02 -3.38
N LYS A 144 -5.87 -3.97 -3.07
CA LYS A 144 -5.41 -3.64 -1.73
C LYS A 144 -6.55 -3.34 -0.75
N LEU A 145 -7.62 -2.67 -1.20
CA LEU A 145 -8.83 -2.48 -0.41
C LEU A 145 -9.48 -3.82 -0.05
N GLY A 146 -9.50 -4.78 -0.99
CA GLY A 146 -9.94 -6.15 -0.70
C GLY A 146 -9.13 -6.80 0.43
N CYS A 147 -7.80 -6.65 0.40
CA CYS A 147 -6.93 -7.12 1.49
C CYS A 147 -7.23 -6.42 2.82
N ALA A 148 -7.49 -5.10 2.81
CA ALA A 148 -7.84 -4.35 4.01
C ALA A 148 -9.12 -4.90 4.67
N PHE A 149 -10.17 -5.11 3.88
CA PHE A 149 -11.41 -5.70 4.39
C PHE A 149 -11.21 -7.14 4.87
N ALA A 150 -10.42 -7.95 4.16
CA ALA A 150 -10.10 -9.31 4.59
C ALA A 150 -9.34 -9.32 5.94
N MET A 151 -8.43 -8.37 6.16
CA MET A 151 -7.74 -8.21 7.44
C MET A 151 -8.70 -7.89 8.58
N LEU A 152 -9.61 -6.94 8.38
CA LEU A 152 -10.62 -6.57 9.38
C LEU A 152 -11.55 -7.75 9.68
N ALA A 153 -11.99 -8.49 8.65
CA ALA A 153 -12.84 -9.66 8.80
C ALA A 153 -12.12 -10.78 9.56
N ALA A 154 -10.86 -11.07 9.24
CA ALA A 154 -10.07 -12.09 9.92
C ALA A 154 -9.85 -11.75 11.40
N PHE A 155 -9.57 -10.48 11.70
CA PHE A 155 -9.43 -10.01 13.08
C PHE A 155 -10.75 -10.08 13.86
N ALA A 156 -11.85 -9.61 13.27
CA ALA A 156 -13.18 -9.68 13.88
C ALA A 156 -13.61 -11.13 14.15
N LEU A 157 -13.35 -12.04 13.21
CA LEU A 157 -13.64 -13.47 13.41
C LEU A 157 -12.83 -14.05 14.57
N ALA A 158 -11.54 -13.69 14.68
CA ALA A 158 -10.69 -14.15 15.78
C ALA A 158 -11.11 -13.58 17.14
N LEU A 159 -11.81 -12.44 17.19
CA LEU A 159 -12.38 -11.91 18.43
C LEU A 159 -13.68 -12.62 18.86
N LEU A 160 -14.38 -13.28 17.93
CA LEU A 160 -15.67 -13.93 18.18
C LEU A 160 -15.55 -15.43 18.51
N LEU A 161 -14.42 -16.04 18.18
CA LEU A 161 -14.11 -17.45 18.42
C LEU A 161 -13.32 -17.63 19.72
#